data_AF-A0A3B9BQF0-F1
#
_entry.id   AF-A0A3B9BQF0-F1
#
_cell.length_a   1.000
_cell.length_b   1.000
_cell.length_c   1.000
_cell.angle_alpha   90.00
_cell.angle_beta   90.00
_cell.angle_gamma   90.00
#
_symmetry.space_group_name_H-M   'P 1'
#
loop_
_entity.id
_entity.type
_entity.pdbx_description
1 polymer ?
#
loop_
_entity_poly.entity_id
_entity_poly.type
_entity_poly.pdbx_seq_one_letter_code
_entity_poly.pdbx_strand_id
1 'polypeptide(L)' 'MANAVGKITQVIGAVVDVQFEDRLPEILNALECDNNGNNLILEVAQHLGENTV' A
#
# COMPACT_ATOMS: atom_id res chain seq x y z
N MET A 1 -13.03 -12.36 0.85
CA MET A 1 -11.58 -12.23 1.12
C MET A 1 -11.42 -10.97 1.93
N ALA A 2 -10.73 -11.00 3.06
CA ALA A 2 -10.57 -9.80 3.89
C ALA A 2 -9.63 -8.84 3.16
N ASN A 3 -10.12 -7.66 2.80
CA ASN A 3 -9.29 -6.62 2.20
C ASN A 3 -8.44 -6.01 3.33
N ALA A 4 -7.13 -6.25 3.30
CA ALA A 4 -6.21 -5.63 4.24
C ALA A 4 -6.21 -4.11 3.99
N VAL A 5 -6.49 -3.33 5.03
CA VAL A 5 -6.46 -1.86 4.95
C VAL A 5 -5.10 -1.40 5.48
N GLY A 6 -4.37 -0.66 4.65
CA GLY A 6 -3.09 -0.07 5.00
C GLY A 6 -3.19 1.44 5.20
N LYS A 7 -2.17 2.02 5.81
CA LYS A 7 -1.99 3.45 5.99
C LYS A 7 -0.74 3.92 5.26
N ILE A 8 -0.89 4.94 4.42
CA ILE A 8 0.25 5.62 3.80
C ILE A 8 1.07 6.31 4.90
N THR A 9 2.35 5.94 5.03
CA THR A 9 3.26 6.53 6.01
C THR A 9 4.18 7.56 5.38
N GLN A 10 4.54 7.36 4.11
CA GLN A 10 5.47 8.22 3.40
C GLN A 10 5.18 8.24 1.89
N VAL A 11 5.44 9.40 1.26
CA VAL A 11 5.34 9.59 -0.18
C VAL A 11 6.60 10.30 -0.67
N ILE A 12 7.37 9.65 -1.55
CA ILE A 12 8.56 10.22 -2.19
C ILE A 12 8.41 10.10 -3.71
N GLY A 13 7.97 11.18 -4.35
CA GLY A 13 7.72 11.17 -5.79
C GLY A 13 6.65 10.14 -6.15
N ALA A 14 7.04 9.12 -6.93
CA ALA A 14 6.14 8.04 -7.35
C ALA A 14 6.16 6.82 -6.40
N VAL A 15 7.02 6.82 -5.38
CA VAL A 15 7.11 5.73 -4.39
C VAL A 15 6.28 6.09 -3.18
N VAL A 16 5.45 5.15 -2.72
CA VAL A 16 4.54 5.30 -1.60
C VAL A 16 4.75 4.12 -0.66
N ASP A 17 5.12 4.40 0.58
CA ASP A 17 5.27 3.37 1.61
C ASP A 17 3.93 3.22 2.34
N VAL A 18 3.46 1.98 2.45
CA VAL A 18 2.17 1.65 3.08
C VAL A 18 2.36 0.65 4.20
N GLN A 19 1.98 1.03 5.42
CA GLN A 19 2.02 0.15 6.58
C GLN A 19 0.67 -0.55 6.77
N PHE A 20 0.72 -1.86 7.02
CA PHE A 20 -0.43 -2.71 7.32
C PHE A 20 -0.34 -3.20 8.78
N GLU A 21 -1.48 -3.37 9.45
CA GLU A 21 -1.49 -3.92 10.82
C GLU A 21 -1.49 -5.46 10.82
N ASP A 22 -2.12 -6.06 9.81
CA ASP A 22 -2.31 -7.51 9.66
C ASP A 22 -1.40 -8.07 8.55
N ARG A 23 -1.96 -8.94 7.69
CA ARG A 23 -1.25 -9.60 6.60
C ARG A 23 -0.83 -8.58 5.53
N LEU A 24 0.44 -8.61 5.18
CA LEU A 24 0.96 -7.85 4.05
C LEU A 24 0.40 -8.38 2.72
N PRO A 25 -0.02 -7.49 1.81
CA PRO A 25 -0.34 -7.88 0.44
C PRO A 25 0.90 -8.44 -0.26
N GLU A 26 0.72 -9.37 -1.20
CA GLU A 26 1.83 -9.96 -1.95
C GLU A 26 2.45 -8.95 -2.93
N ILE A 27 3.71 -9.18 -3.31
CA ILE A 27 4.39 -8.39 -4.35
C ILE A 27 3.61 -8.56 -5.67
N LEU A 28 3.54 -7.49 -6.47
CA LEU A 28 2.73 -7.34 -7.68
C LEU A 28 1.21 -7.21 -7.44
N ASN A 29 0.73 -7.24 -6.19
CA ASN A 29 -0.67 -6.92 -5.92
C ASN A 29 -0.93 -5.42 -6.09
N ALA A 30 -2.14 -5.10 -6.54
CA ALA A 30 -2.64 -3.73 -6.60
C ALA A 30 -3.18 -3.29 -5.23
N LEU A 31 -2.92 -2.04 -4.87
CA LEU A 31 -3.55 -1.32 -3.77
C LEU A 31 -4.41 -0.20 -4.36
N GLU A 32 -5.66 -0.14 -3.93
CA GLU A 32 -6.60 0.92 -4.30
C GLU A 32 -6.61 2.00 -3.22
N CYS A 33 -6.48 3.26 -3.62
CA CYS A 33 -6.50 4.40 -2.73
C CYS A 33 -7.39 5.51 -3.31
N ASP A 34 -8.35 5.99 -2.51
CA ASP A 34 -9.00 7.26 -2.80
C ASP A 34 -8.14 8.40 -2.25
N ASN A 35 -7.78 9.33 -3.14
CA ASN A 35 -7.15 10.58 -2.76
C ASN A 35 -8.07 11.75 -3.12
N ASN A 36 -9.03 12.02 -2.24
CA ASN A 36 -9.98 13.14 -2.37
C ASN A 36 -10.78 13.06 -3.67
N GLY A 37 -11.31 11.88 -4.01
CA GLY A 37 -12.05 11.62 -5.25
C GLY A 37 -11.18 11.28 -6.47
N ASN A 38 -9.85 11.25 -6.31
CA ASN A 38 -8.95 10.71 -7.32
C ASN A 38 -8.59 9.26 -6.96
N ASN A 39 -9.06 8.31 -7.77
CA ASN A 39 -8.72 6.90 -7.60
C ASN A 39 -7.29 6.66 -8.09
N LEU A 40 -6.43 6.25 -7.18
CA LEU A 40 -5.05 5.85 -7.45
C LEU A 40 -4.92 4.35 -7.29
N ILE A 41 -4.18 3.74 -8.22
CA ILE A 41 -3.75 2.35 -8.12
C ILE A 41 -2.24 2.34 -7.90
N LEU A 42 -1.83 1.72 -6.80
CA LEU A 42 -0.42 1.47 -6.47
C LEU A 42 -0.16 -0.02 -6.68
N GLU A 43 1.08 -0.38 -7.00
CA GLU A 43 1.52 -1.77 -7.08
C GLU A 43 2.50 -2.05 -5.95
N VAL A 44 2.36 -3.18 -5.27
CA VAL A 44 3.33 -3.61 -4.26
C VAL A 44 4.62 -4.02 -4.94
N ALA A 45 5.64 -3.18 -4.85
CA ALA A 45 6.94 -3.45 -5.45
C ALA A 45 7.84 -4.35 -4.58
N GLN A 46 7.77 -4.21 -3.25
CA GLN A 46 8.63 -4.95 -2.31
C GLN A 46 8.02 -5.00 -0.91
N HIS A 47 8.60 -5.80 -0.02
CA HIS A 47 8.32 -5.74 1.42
C HIS A 47 9.53 -5.15 2.14
N LEU A 48 9.33 -4.07 2.90
CA LEU A 48 10.41 -3.34 3.58
C LEU A 48 10.70 -3.88 4.98
N GLY A 49 9.82 -4.73 5.52
CA GLY A 49 9.83 -5.13 6.94
C GLY A 49 8.89 -4.26 7.78
N GLU A 50 8.77 -4.54 9.08
CA GLU A 50 7.92 -3.77 10.02
C GLU A 50 6.47 -3.56 9.54
N ASN A 51 5.93 -4.58 8.88
CA ASN A 51 4.62 -4.59 8.23
C ASN A 51 4.42 -3.46 7.19
N THR A 52 5.48 -3.06 6.50
CA THR A 52 5.45 -2.03 5.45
C THR A 52 5.79 -2.64 4.09
N VAL A 53 5.08 -2.19 3.05
CA VAL A 53 5.29 -2.52 1.64
C VAL A 53 5.49 -1.27 0.79
#